data_AF-K5CAS3-F1
#
_entry.id   AF-K5CAS3-F1
#
_cell.length_a   1.000
_cell.length_b   1.000
_cell.length_c   1.000
_cell.angle_alpha   90.00
_cell.angle_beta   90.00
_cell.angle_gamma   90.00
#
_symmetry.space_group_name_H-M   'P 1'
#
loop_
_entity.id
_entity.type
_entity.pdbx_description
1 polymer ?
#
loop_
_entity_poly.entity_id
_entity_poly.type
_entity_poly.pdbx_seq_one_letter_code
_entity_poly.pdbx_strand_id
1 'polypeptide(L)'
;MVLKSYTNFSDSQLIEHLNGNIHYQIFCGVQIDPLHPLTNSKIVSAIRQELAAHLDIESLQLILAEHWKPYLENLHVCMTDATCYESHLRFPTDVKLLWEGIAWLHRHLCKHCRTLHIQRPRNKYLDVSRAYLAYSKLRKRRKSQTRMIKRRLLQLLEKLLEQLKLLHSSYRDRLTLSSDYQRRFSVIQRVLEQGKYLFAGEKCPTVL
;
A
#
# COMPACT_ATOMS: atom_id res chain seq x y z
N MET A 1 -10.74 -6.58 -27.06
CA MET A 1 -9.96 -5.88 -26.02
C MET A 1 -8.45 -6.00 -26.25
N VAL A 2 -7.92 -7.21 -26.48
CA VAL A 2 -6.49 -7.44 -26.77
C VAL A 2 -5.98 -6.66 -27.99
N LEU A 3 -6.71 -6.70 -29.12
CA LEU A 3 -6.31 -5.93 -30.32
C LEU A 3 -6.24 -4.41 -30.03
N LYS A 4 -7.19 -3.88 -29.25
CA LYS A 4 -7.21 -2.44 -28.90
C LYS A 4 -5.97 -2.03 -28.10
N SER A 5 -5.58 -2.83 -27.11
CA SER A 5 -4.37 -2.58 -26.32
C SER A 5 -3.08 -2.81 -27.11
N TYR A 6 -3.09 -3.72 -28.07
CA TYR A 6 -1.92 -4.04 -28.88
C TYR A 6 -1.62 -2.97 -29.95
N THR A 7 -2.66 -2.43 -30.58
CA THR A 7 -2.53 -1.48 -31.70
C THR A 7 -2.62 -0.02 -31.30
N ASN A 8 -3.12 0.27 -30.09
CA ASN A 8 -3.42 1.63 -29.61
C ASN A 8 -4.38 2.42 -30.53
N PHE A 9 -5.24 1.72 -31.29
CA PHE A 9 -6.25 2.37 -32.13
C PHE A 9 -7.42 2.96 -31.33
N SER A 10 -8.03 4.00 -31.89
CA SER A 10 -9.35 4.45 -31.44
C SER A 10 -10.42 3.39 -31.75
N ASP A 11 -11.57 3.47 -31.07
CA ASP A 11 -12.64 2.48 -31.27
C ASP A 11 -13.18 2.47 -32.71
N SER A 12 -13.24 3.62 -33.38
CA SER A 12 -13.62 3.71 -34.80
C SER A 12 -12.58 3.07 -35.73
N GLN A 13 -11.30 3.39 -35.54
CA GLN A 13 -10.21 2.81 -36.33
C GLN A 13 -10.13 1.30 -36.16
N LEU A 14 -10.36 0.81 -34.94
CA LEU A 14 -10.36 -0.63 -34.69
C LEU A 14 -11.46 -1.36 -35.46
N ILE A 15 -12.66 -0.77 -35.56
CA ILE A 15 -13.77 -1.34 -36.33
C ILE A 15 -13.52 -1.25 -37.84
N GLU A 16 -12.95 -0.15 -38.32
CA GLU A 16 -12.53 -0.03 -39.72
C GLU A 16 -11.52 -1.12 -40.10
N HIS A 17 -10.50 -1.33 -39.27
CA HIS A 17 -9.54 -2.40 -39.48
C HIS A 17 -10.16 -3.79 -39.31
N LEU A 18 -11.13 -3.99 -38.41
CA LEU A 18 -11.81 -5.27 -38.26
C LEU A 18 -12.65 -5.60 -39.52
N ASN A 19 -13.29 -4.60 -40.14
CA ASN A 19 -14.03 -4.79 -41.39
C ASN A 19 -13.11 -5.16 -42.56
N GLY A 20 -11.91 -4.55 -42.66
CA GLY A 20 -11.02 -4.72 -43.81
C GLY A 20 -9.88 -5.75 -43.65
N ASN A 21 -9.52 -6.14 -42.42
CA ASN A 21 -8.35 -6.97 -42.15
C ASN A 21 -8.74 -8.40 -41.78
N ILE A 22 -8.47 -9.34 -42.70
CA ILE A 22 -8.75 -10.76 -42.51
C ILE A 22 -8.01 -11.37 -41.30
N HIS A 23 -6.81 -10.89 -40.97
CA HIS A 23 -6.07 -11.38 -39.81
C HIS A 23 -6.76 -11.01 -38.50
N TYR A 24 -7.37 -9.82 -38.42
CA TYR A 24 -8.10 -9.39 -37.23
C TYR A 24 -9.40 -10.18 -37.09
N GLN A 25 -10.08 -10.45 -38.21
CA GLN A 25 -11.27 -11.29 -38.25
C GLN A 25 -10.98 -12.72 -37.78
N ILE A 26 -9.92 -13.35 -38.31
CA ILE A 26 -9.48 -14.69 -37.88
C ILE A 26 -9.11 -14.69 -36.39
N PHE A 27 -8.34 -13.71 -35.93
CA PHE A 27 -7.95 -13.60 -34.52
C PHE A 27 -9.16 -13.47 -33.59
N CYS A 28 -10.15 -12.69 -33.99
CA CYS A 28 -11.39 -12.53 -33.23
C CYS A 28 -12.39 -13.67 -33.44
N GLY A 29 -12.14 -14.60 -34.38
CA GLY A 29 -13.07 -15.67 -34.73
C GLY A 29 -14.39 -15.17 -35.33
N VAL A 30 -14.36 -14.02 -36.03
CA VAL A 30 -15.54 -13.41 -36.66
C VAL A 30 -15.34 -13.35 -38.18
N GLN A 31 -16.42 -13.43 -38.94
CA GLN A 31 -16.40 -13.22 -40.38
C GLN A 31 -17.40 -12.12 -40.72
N ILE A 32 -16.90 -10.99 -41.21
CA ILE A 32 -17.72 -9.83 -41.56
C ILE A 32 -17.90 -9.84 -43.06
N ASP A 33 -19.16 -9.75 -43.50
CA ASP A 33 -19.48 -9.61 -44.92
C ASP A 33 -18.98 -8.24 -45.43
N PRO A 34 -18.13 -8.20 -46.48
CA PRO A 34 -17.65 -6.95 -47.06
C PRO A 34 -18.77 -6.02 -47.55
N LEU A 35 -19.93 -6.57 -47.92
CA LEU A 35 -21.10 -5.79 -48.36
C LEU A 35 -21.88 -5.18 -47.19
N HIS A 36 -21.69 -5.71 -45.98
CA HIS A 36 -22.40 -5.30 -44.76
C HIS A 36 -21.42 -5.07 -43.61
N PRO A 37 -20.56 -4.04 -43.69
CA PRO A 37 -19.56 -3.76 -42.67
C PRO A 37 -20.19 -3.32 -41.34
N LEU A 38 -19.46 -3.51 -40.25
CA LEU A 38 -19.85 -2.97 -38.95
C LEU A 38 -19.74 -1.44 -38.96
N THR A 39 -20.87 -0.77 -38.74
CA THR A 39 -20.97 0.70 -38.70
C THR A 39 -20.94 1.26 -37.28
N ASN A 40 -21.22 0.43 -36.27
CA ASN A 40 -21.30 0.84 -34.89
C ASN A 40 -19.90 0.90 -34.23
N SER A 41 -19.30 2.09 -34.24
CA SER A 41 -18.01 2.34 -33.57
C SER A 41 -18.06 2.17 -32.05
N LYS A 42 -19.23 2.20 -31.41
CA LYS A 42 -19.39 2.03 -29.95
C LYS A 42 -19.46 0.58 -29.50
N ILE A 43 -19.52 -0.39 -30.42
CA ILE A 43 -19.67 -1.81 -30.10
C ILE A 43 -18.57 -2.30 -29.14
N VAL A 44 -17.33 -1.84 -29.32
CA VAL A 44 -16.18 -2.20 -28.48
C VAL A 44 -16.37 -1.71 -27.04
N SER A 45 -16.98 -0.53 -26.86
CA SER A 45 -17.29 -0.01 -25.53
C SER A 45 -18.46 -0.73 -24.89
N ALA A 46 -19.49 -1.07 -25.66
CA ALA A 46 -20.65 -1.81 -25.17
C ALA A 46 -20.24 -3.20 -24.67
N ILE A 47 -19.46 -3.94 -25.45
CA ILE A 47 -18.91 -5.25 -25.05
C ILE A 47 -18.10 -5.12 -23.76
N ARG A 48 -17.26 -4.08 -23.62
CA ARG A 48 -16.48 -3.87 -22.40
C ARG A 48 -17.38 -3.60 -21.18
N GLN A 49 -18.45 -2.83 -21.34
CA GLN A 49 -19.39 -2.54 -20.25
C GLN A 49 -20.18 -3.78 -19.83
N GLU A 50 -20.61 -4.58 -20.80
CA GLU A 50 -21.29 -5.86 -20.54
C GLU A 50 -20.37 -6.84 -19.83
N LEU A 51 -19.13 -7.01 -20.32
CA LEU A 51 -18.12 -7.83 -19.63
C LEU A 51 -17.85 -7.34 -18.21
N ALA A 52 -17.71 -6.03 -18.01
CA ALA A 52 -17.47 -5.46 -16.69
C ALA A 52 -18.62 -5.71 -15.70
N ALA A 53 -19.86 -5.81 -16.17
CA ALA A 53 -21.02 -6.10 -15.33
C ALA A 53 -21.04 -7.56 -14.84
N HIS A 54 -20.44 -8.48 -15.60
CA HIS A 54 -20.42 -9.91 -15.29
C HIS A 54 -19.11 -10.40 -14.68
N LEU A 55 -18.03 -9.63 -14.82
CA LEU A 55 -16.69 -10.05 -14.42
C LEU A 55 -16.34 -9.53 -13.04
N ASP A 56 -16.39 -10.42 -12.06
CA ASP A 56 -15.84 -10.16 -10.72
C ASP A 56 -14.31 -10.33 -10.76
N ILE A 57 -13.61 -9.19 -10.87
CA ILE A 57 -12.16 -9.13 -10.94
C ILE A 57 -11.52 -9.67 -9.65
N GLU A 58 -12.13 -9.43 -8.48
CA GLU A 58 -11.53 -9.84 -7.20
C GLU A 58 -11.54 -11.36 -7.06
N SER A 59 -12.67 -11.98 -7.36
CA SER A 59 -12.81 -13.44 -7.34
C SER A 59 -11.91 -14.10 -8.40
N LEU A 60 -11.86 -13.55 -9.61
CA LEU A 60 -11.02 -14.09 -10.69
C LEU A 60 -9.54 -13.96 -10.36
N GLN A 61 -9.13 -12.84 -9.77
CA GLN A 61 -7.74 -12.60 -9.39
C GLN A 61 -7.24 -13.63 -8.38
N LEU A 62 -8.09 -14.06 -7.43
CA LEU A 62 -7.75 -15.12 -6.48
C LEU A 62 -7.51 -16.46 -7.19
N ILE A 63 -8.42 -16.86 -8.09
CA ILE A 63 -8.31 -18.12 -8.86
C ILE A 63 -7.04 -18.13 -9.71
N LEU A 64 -6.76 -17.03 -10.42
CA LEU A 64 -5.55 -16.89 -11.24
C LEU A 64 -4.28 -16.91 -10.37
N ALA A 65 -4.29 -16.23 -9.23
CA ALA A 65 -3.17 -16.22 -8.30
C ALA A 65 -2.89 -17.61 -7.74
N GLU A 66 -3.92 -18.37 -7.35
CA GLU A 66 -3.77 -19.75 -6.88
C GLU A 66 -3.20 -20.67 -7.96
N HIS A 67 -3.71 -20.56 -9.19
CA HIS A 67 -3.22 -21.36 -10.32
C HIS A 67 -1.75 -21.06 -10.65
N TRP A 68 -1.33 -19.79 -10.55
CA TRP A 68 0.03 -19.37 -10.92
C TRP A 68 1.03 -19.54 -9.78
N LYS A 69 0.57 -19.60 -8.53
CA LYS A 69 1.40 -19.73 -7.33
C LYS A 69 2.47 -20.84 -7.39
N PRO A 70 2.21 -22.05 -7.92
CA PRO A 70 3.21 -23.11 -8.02
C PRO A 70 4.34 -22.82 -9.02
N TYR A 71 4.10 -21.92 -9.97
CA TYR A 71 5.03 -21.55 -11.04
C TYR A 71 5.86 -20.30 -10.72
N LEU A 72 5.59 -19.65 -9.57
CA LEU A 72 6.26 -18.42 -9.16
C LEU A 72 7.38 -18.70 -8.15
N GLU A 73 8.57 -18.18 -8.43
CA GLU A 73 9.68 -18.16 -7.47
C GLU A 73 9.66 -16.89 -6.62
N ASN A 74 10.28 -16.92 -5.44
CA ASN A 74 10.48 -15.73 -4.59
C ASN A 74 9.18 -15.02 -4.15
N LEU A 75 8.14 -15.75 -3.72
CA LEU A 75 6.87 -15.20 -3.20
C LEU A 75 6.99 -14.18 -2.05
N HIS A 76 8.13 -14.15 -1.35
CA HIS A 76 8.44 -13.15 -0.33
C HIS A 76 8.83 -11.79 -0.92
N VAL A 77 9.14 -11.73 -2.22
CA VAL A 77 9.48 -10.54 -2.98
C VAL A 77 8.25 -10.12 -3.79
N CYS A 78 7.58 -9.07 -3.34
CA CYS A 78 6.56 -8.42 -4.16
C CYS A 78 7.27 -7.56 -5.21
N MET A 79 7.35 -8.04 -6.46
CA MET A 79 7.73 -7.21 -7.60
C MET A 79 6.46 -6.64 -8.22
N THR A 80 6.38 -5.32 -8.31
CA THR A 80 5.27 -4.61 -8.95
C THR A 80 5.86 -3.73 -10.04
N ASP A 81 5.23 -3.71 -11.23
CA ASP A 81 5.67 -2.84 -12.31
C ASP A 81 5.63 -1.37 -11.89
N ALA A 82 6.65 -0.61 -12.27
CA ALA A 82 6.80 0.80 -11.91
C ALA A 82 5.70 1.68 -12.53
N THR A 83 5.06 1.23 -13.61
CA THR A 83 3.97 1.98 -14.27
C THR A 83 2.62 1.84 -13.57
N CYS A 84 2.45 0.78 -12.76
CA CYS A 84 1.23 0.52 -11.97
C CYS A 84 1.31 1.07 -10.54
N TYR A 85 2.33 1.87 -10.21
CA TYR A 85 2.43 2.49 -8.88
C TYR A 85 1.35 3.56 -8.75
N GLU A 86 0.38 3.35 -7.87
CA GLU A 86 -0.44 4.44 -7.36
C GLU A 86 0.51 5.54 -6.88
N SER A 87 0.38 6.76 -7.40
CA SER A 87 1.29 7.87 -7.11
C SER A 87 1.34 8.22 -5.62
N HIS A 88 0.31 7.80 -4.87
CA HIS A 88 0.16 7.96 -3.43
C HIS A 88 0.67 6.77 -2.62
N LEU A 89 0.94 5.62 -3.23
CA LEU A 89 1.62 4.51 -2.55
C LEU A 89 3.07 4.92 -2.34
N ARG A 90 3.53 4.88 -1.10
CA ARG A 90 4.93 5.16 -0.76
C ARG A 90 5.57 3.85 -0.36
N PHE A 91 6.68 3.47 -1.01
CA PHE A 91 7.40 2.24 -0.64
C PHE A 91 7.71 2.22 0.86
N PRO A 92 7.13 1.27 1.63
CA PRO A 92 7.26 1.20 3.07
C PRO A 92 8.67 0.68 3.40
N THR A 93 9.48 1.52 4.03
CA THR A 93 10.74 1.06 4.64
C THR A 93 10.57 1.04 6.15
N ASP A 94 11.27 0.15 6.85
CA ASP A 94 11.22 0.04 8.32
C ASP A 94 11.30 1.42 9.00
N VAL A 95 12.23 2.27 8.55
CA VAL A 95 12.46 3.61 9.12
C VAL A 95 11.26 4.53 8.91
N LYS A 96 10.58 4.45 7.76
CA LYS A 96 9.37 5.23 7.49
C LYS A 96 8.20 4.73 8.31
N LEU A 97 7.98 3.41 8.36
CA LEU A 97 6.90 2.80 9.13
C LEU A 97 7.02 3.13 10.63
N LEU A 98 8.23 3.02 11.19
CA LEU A 98 8.50 3.43 12.57
C LEU A 98 8.22 4.91 12.80
N TRP A 99 8.62 5.78 11.86
CA TRP A 99 8.37 7.22 11.96
C TRP A 99 6.88 7.56 11.91
N GLU A 100 6.11 6.91 11.04
CA GLU A 100 4.65 7.11 10.95
C GLU A 100 3.96 6.71 12.25
N GLY A 101 4.35 5.60 12.86
CA GLY A 101 3.90 5.20 14.19
C GLY A 101 4.22 6.25 15.26
N ILE A 102 5.48 6.72 15.31
CA ILE A 102 5.92 7.75 16.26
C ILE A 102 5.14 9.06 16.07
N ALA A 103 4.99 9.53 14.83
CA ALA A 103 4.30 10.78 14.52
C ALA A 103 2.82 10.71 14.91
N TRP A 104 2.18 9.55 14.67
CA TRP A 104 0.81 9.31 15.06
C TRP A 104 0.64 9.28 16.59
N LEU A 105 1.48 8.51 17.31
CA LEU A 105 1.43 8.42 18.77
C LEU A 105 1.72 9.77 19.43
N HIS A 106 2.73 10.49 18.98
CA HIS A 106 3.08 11.79 19.55
C HIS A 106 1.94 12.81 19.37
N ARG A 107 1.26 12.81 18.22
CA ARG A 107 0.10 13.67 17.97
C ARG A 107 -1.03 13.36 18.94
N HIS A 108 -1.33 12.08 19.17
CA HIS A 108 -2.36 11.66 20.11
C HIS A 108 -1.98 11.91 21.57
N LEU A 109 -0.72 11.67 21.95
CA LEU A 109 -0.21 12.04 23.27
C LEU A 109 -0.43 13.53 23.54
N CYS A 110 -0.07 14.40 22.58
CA CYS A 110 -0.33 15.83 22.71
C CYS A 110 -1.82 16.16 22.82
N LYS A 111 -2.67 15.48 22.03
CA LYS A 111 -4.13 15.69 22.04
C LYS A 111 -4.72 15.26 23.39
N HIS A 112 -4.41 14.06 23.87
CA HIS A 112 -4.90 13.55 25.15
C HIS A 112 -4.43 14.41 26.32
N CYS A 113 -3.16 14.84 26.35
CA CYS A 113 -2.69 15.75 27.40
C CYS A 113 -3.44 17.08 27.41
N ARG A 114 -3.78 17.65 26.25
CA ARG A 114 -4.59 18.87 26.16
C ARG A 114 -6.01 18.64 26.64
N THR A 115 -6.66 17.55 26.22
CA THR A 115 -8.03 17.20 26.63
C THR A 115 -8.13 16.95 28.13
N LEU A 116 -7.11 16.33 28.73
CA LEU A 116 -7.05 16.05 30.17
C LEU A 116 -6.51 17.22 31.00
N HIS A 117 -6.07 18.31 30.36
CA HIS A 117 -5.40 19.44 31.01
C HIS A 117 -4.18 19.05 31.87
N ILE A 118 -3.42 18.03 31.43
CA ILE A 118 -2.22 17.56 32.12
C ILE A 118 -0.94 18.01 31.42
N GLN A 119 0.15 18.07 32.19
CA GLN A 119 1.47 18.33 31.64
C GLN A 119 1.91 17.19 30.72
N ARG A 120 2.51 17.56 29.57
CA ARG A 120 3.03 16.58 28.61
C ARG A 120 4.24 15.84 29.20
N PRO A 121 4.27 14.50 29.13
CA PRO A 121 5.41 13.75 29.64
C PRO A 121 6.64 13.97 28.76
N ARG A 122 7.81 14.10 29.40
CA ARG A 122 9.07 14.42 28.72
C ARG A 122 9.52 13.30 27.79
N ASN A 123 9.79 13.61 26.54
CA ASN A 123 10.35 12.69 25.55
C ASN A 123 11.35 13.40 24.62
N LYS A 124 12.06 12.63 23.79
CA LYS A 124 13.06 13.14 22.85
C LYS A 124 12.49 13.34 21.43
N TYR A 125 11.18 13.57 21.30
CA TYR A 125 10.52 13.65 19.99
C TYR A 125 11.16 14.69 19.07
N LEU A 126 11.40 15.91 19.55
CA LEU A 126 11.98 17.00 18.73
C LEU A 126 13.39 16.66 18.23
N ASP A 127 14.22 16.08 19.09
CA ASP A 127 15.58 15.65 18.75
C ASP A 127 15.58 14.54 17.68
N VAL A 128 14.78 13.49 17.89
CA VAL A 128 14.66 12.38 16.94
C VAL A 128 13.98 12.82 15.63
N SER A 129 13.02 13.73 15.69
CA SER A 129 12.35 14.31 14.52
C SER A 129 13.33 15.06 13.62
N ARG A 130 14.20 15.90 14.20
CA ARG A 130 15.26 16.60 13.46
C ARG A 130 16.24 15.61 12.83
N ALA A 131 16.64 14.58 13.58
CA ALA A 131 17.53 13.55 13.06
C ALA A 131 16.91 12.72 11.92
N TYR A 132 15.62 12.37 12.05
CA TYR A 132 14.87 11.68 11.01
C TYR A 132 14.75 12.54 9.76
N LEU A 133 14.44 13.83 9.89
CA LEU A 133 14.33 14.75 8.77
C LEU A 133 15.67 14.86 8.03
N ALA A 134 16.77 15.04 8.76
CA ALA A 134 18.12 15.06 8.18
C ALA A 134 18.44 13.76 7.43
N TYR A 135 18.15 12.60 8.04
CA TYR A 135 18.31 11.29 7.40
C TYR A 135 17.44 11.12 6.14
N SER A 136 16.19 11.60 6.19
CA SER A 136 15.23 11.45 5.08
C SER A 136 15.68 12.20 3.83
N LYS A 137 16.32 13.37 4.01
CA LYS A 137 16.84 14.23 2.94
C LYS A 137 18.13 13.71 2.30
N LEU A 138 18.76 12.68 2.85
CA LEU A 138 19.97 12.10 2.25
C LEU A 138 19.68 11.42 0.92
N ARG A 139 20.44 11.79 -0.12
CA ARG A 139 20.39 11.15 -1.45
C ARG A 139 20.84 9.69 -1.42
N LYS A 140 21.92 9.38 -0.68
CA LYS A 140 22.43 8.01 -0.46
C LYS A 140 22.55 7.75 1.04
N ARG A 141 22.10 6.59 1.50
CA ARG A 141 22.01 6.23 2.93
C ARG A 141 23.00 5.10 3.25
N ARG A 142 23.95 5.34 4.16
CA ARG A 142 24.90 4.30 4.60
C ARG A 142 24.22 3.33 5.57
N LYS A 143 24.61 2.05 5.55
CA LYS A 143 24.06 1.02 6.45
C LYS A 143 24.19 1.43 7.93
N SER A 144 25.33 2.01 8.33
CA SER A 144 25.56 2.50 9.69
C SER A 144 24.60 3.63 10.10
N GLN A 145 24.35 4.59 9.21
CA GLN A 145 23.40 5.68 9.45
C GLN A 145 21.97 5.15 9.60
N THR A 146 21.56 4.21 8.72
CA THR A 146 20.25 3.55 8.80
C THR A 146 20.09 2.78 10.12
N ARG A 147 21.12 2.06 10.56
CA ARG A 147 21.10 1.35 11.85
C ARG A 147 21.00 2.32 13.03
N MET A 148 21.74 3.43 13.00
CA MET A 148 21.69 4.47 14.03
C MET A 148 20.29 5.09 14.16
N ILE A 149 19.67 5.48 13.03
CA ILE A 149 18.35 6.10 13.06
C ILE A 149 17.27 5.08 13.47
N LYS A 150 17.33 3.84 12.96
CA LYS A 150 16.39 2.76 13.34
C LYS A 150 16.40 2.54 14.85
N ARG A 151 17.58 2.49 15.49
CA ARG A 151 17.71 2.38 16.95
C ARG A 151 17.02 3.54 17.69
N ARG A 152 17.26 4.79 17.26
CA ARG A 152 16.65 5.98 17.89
C ARG A 152 15.13 6.00 17.75
N LEU A 153 14.62 5.56 16.59
CA LEU A 153 13.19 5.45 16.34
C LEU A 153 12.54 4.37 17.21
N LEU A 154 13.15 3.17 17.31
CA LEU A 154 12.64 2.11 18.17
C LEU A 154 12.55 2.54 19.64
N GLN A 155 13.61 3.16 20.17
CA GLN A 155 13.64 3.67 21.54
C GLN A 155 12.57 4.73 21.81
N LEU A 156 12.35 5.65 20.86
CA LEU A 156 11.31 6.67 21.01
C LEU A 156 9.90 6.07 20.87
N LEU A 157 9.71 5.12 19.95
CA LEU A 157 8.44 4.45 19.74
C LEU A 157 8.01 3.69 21.00
N GLU A 158 8.92 2.93 21.58
CA GLU A 158 8.74 2.24 22.86
C GLU A 158 8.35 3.21 23.98
N LYS A 159 9.14 4.28 24.15
CA LYS A 159 8.86 5.30 25.16
C LYS A 159 7.48 5.94 24.99
N LEU A 160 7.04 6.23 23.76
CA LEU A 160 5.74 6.82 23.50
C LEU A 160 4.60 5.84 23.80
N LEU A 161 4.77 4.56 23.48
CA LEU A 161 3.80 3.51 23.80
C LEU A 161 3.65 3.35 25.31
N GLU A 162 4.75 3.34 26.08
CA GLU A 162 4.70 3.32 27.55
C GLU A 162 3.96 4.53 28.11
N GLN A 163 4.30 5.74 27.64
CA GLN A 163 3.64 6.97 28.08
C GLN A 163 2.13 6.96 27.81
N LEU A 164 1.71 6.47 26.64
CA LEU A 164 0.29 6.37 26.30
C LEU A 164 -0.41 5.26 27.08
N LYS A 165 0.24 4.10 27.30
CA LYS A 165 -0.32 3.04 28.16
C LYS A 165 -0.60 3.55 29.57
N LEU A 166 0.37 4.24 30.18
CA LEU A 166 0.23 4.85 31.49
C LEU A 166 -0.91 5.88 31.51
N LEU A 167 -0.99 6.71 30.48
CA LEU A 167 -2.05 7.71 30.36
C LEU A 167 -3.43 7.05 30.22
N HIS A 168 -3.56 6.00 29.41
CA HIS A 168 -4.80 5.25 29.27
C HIS A 168 -5.20 4.51 30.55
N SER A 169 -4.24 3.98 31.31
CA SER A 169 -4.53 3.30 32.57
C SER A 169 -4.97 4.28 33.66
N SER A 170 -4.34 5.46 33.73
CA SER A 170 -4.64 6.46 34.77
C SER A 170 -5.93 7.25 34.49
N TYR A 171 -6.32 7.40 33.23
CA TYR A 171 -7.43 8.27 32.83
C TYR A 171 -8.49 7.56 31.98
N ARG A 172 -8.67 6.25 32.19
CA ARG A 172 -9.57 5.39 31.42
C ARG A 172 -10.99 5.97 31.33
N ASP A 173 -11.50 6.51 32.43
CA ASP A 173 -12.88 7.01 32.52
C ASP A 173 -13.06 8.40 31.88
N ARG A 174 -11.96 9.10 31.60
CA ARG A 174 -11.97 10.46 31.02
C ARG A 174 -11.60 10.48 29.53
N LEU A 175 -11.31 9.32 28.94
CA LEU A 175 -10.90 9.20 27.54
C LEU A 175 -11.77 8.20 26.79
N THR A 176 -12.55 8.70 25.84
CA THR A 176 -13.26 7.86 24.87
C THR A 176 -12.32 7.51 23.71
N LEU A 177 -11.82 6.27 23.67
CA LEU A 177 -10.99 5.77 22.59
C LEU A 177 -11.85 5.07 21.53
N SER A 178 -11.77 5.52 20.28
CA SER A 178 -12.47 4.88 19.15
C SER A 178 -11.90 3.49 18.84
N SER A 179 -12.71 2.61 18.26
CA SER A 179 -12.29 1.27 17.80
C SER A 179 -11.14 1.34 16.79
N ASP A 180 -11.18 2.29 15.86
CA ASP A 180 -10.11 2.52 14.89
C ASP A 180 -8.78 2.92 15.57
N TYR A 181 -8.88 3.77 16.60
CA TYR A 181 -7.72 4.17 17.40
C TYR A 181 -7.09 2.95 18.07
N GLN A 182 -7.89 2.10 18.70
CA GLN A 182 -7.41 0.90 19.39
C GLN A 182 -6.77 -0.08 18.41
N ARG A 183 -7.37 -0.30 17.24
CA ARG A 183 -6.82 -1.12 16.16
C ARG A 183 -5.47 -0.60 15.70
N ARG A 184 -5.36 0.71 15.46
CA ARG A 184 -4.10 1.30 15.01
C ARG A 184 -3.03 1.28 16.12
N PHE A 185 -3.42 1.48 17.37
CA PHE A 185 -2.52 1.38 18.51
C PHE A 185 -1.93 -0.03 18.63
N SER A 186 -2.76 -1.08 18.50
CA SER A 186 -2.29 -2.48 18.55
C SER A 186 -1.38 -2.84 17.37
N VAL A 187 -1.70 -2.35 16.16
CA VAL A 187 -0.81 -2.49 14.99
C VAL A 187 0.55 -1.85 15.27
N ILE A 188 0.59 -0.65 15.86
CA ILE A 188 1.86 0.02 16.18
C ILE A 188 2.66 -0.74 17.26
N GLN A 189 2.00 -1.39 18.21
CA GLN A 189 2.67 -2.28 19.17
C GLN A 189 3.33 -3.47 18.48
N ARG A 190 2.62 -4.13 17.55
CA ARG A 190 3.18 -5.22 16.73
C ARG A 190 4.36 -4.75 15.89
N VAL A 191 4.28 -3.55 15.31
CA VAL A 191 5.38 -2.93 14.54
C VAL A 191 6.61 -2.71 15.42
N LEU A 192 6.45 -2.31 16.69
CA LEU A 192 7.59 -2.18 17.61
C LEU A 192 8.25 -3.53 17.86
N GLU A 193 7.46 -4.56 18.18
CA GLU A 193 7.95 -5.91 18.45
C GLU A 193 8.71 -6.48 17.25
N GLN A 194 8.09 -6.48 16.07
CA GLN A 194 8.72 -6.88 14.82
C GLN A 194 9.98 -6.05 14.53
N GLY A 195 9.91 -4.73 14.75
CA GLY A 195 11.03 -3.83 14.56
C GLY A 195 12.24 -4.14 15.45
N LYS A 196 12.01 -4.62 16.69
CA LYS A 196 13.07 -5.08 17.60
C LYS A 196 13.71 -6.37 17.12
N TYR A 197 12.91 -7.37 16.73
CA TYR A 197 13.43 -8.63 16.16
C TYR A 197 14.29 -8.37 14.91
N LEU A 198 13.79 -7.56 13.97
CA LEU A 198 14.53 -7.17 12.76
C LEU A 198 15.80 -6.36 13.07
N PHE A 199 15.84 -5.65 14.18
CA PHE A 199 17.04 -4.91 14.59
C PHE A 199 18.09 -5.82 15.23
N ALA A 200 17.66 -6.86 15.95
CA ALA A 200 18.50 -7.91 16.51
C ALA A 200 19.06 -8.87 15.45
N GLY A 201 18.41 -8.96 14.27
CA GLY A 201 18.77 -9.90 13.21
C GLY A 201 18.06 -11.25 13.32
N GLU A 202 17.02 -11.31 14.15
CA GLU A 202 16.22 -12.51 14.37
C GLU A 202 15.05 -12.57 13.36
N LYS A 203 14.57 -13.79 13.06
CA LYS A 203 13.38 -13.96 12.24
C LYS A 203 12.16 -13.45 13.02
N CYS A 204 11.36 -12.58 12.41
CA CYS A 204 10.10 -12.17 13.02
C CYS A 204 9.20 -13.38 13.23
N PRO A 205 8.60 -13.57 14.42
CA PRO A 205 7.53 -14.54 14.57
C PRO A 205 6.36 -14.07 13.70
N THR A 206 6.05 -14.86 12.68
CA THR A 206 4.89 -14.64 11.82
C THR A 206 3.65 -14.98 12.64
N VAL A 207 3.08 -13.99 13.31
CA VAL A 207 1.75 -14.13 13.93
C VAL A 207 0.73 -13.93 12.81
N LEU A 208 0.36 -15.04 12.18
CA LEU A 208 -0.86 -15.15 11.36
C LEU A 208 -2.08 -14.89 12.24
#